data_AF-A0A7L4PTP7-F1
#
_entry.id   AF-A0A7L4PTP7-F1
#
_cell.length_a   1.000
_cell.length_b   1.000
_cell.length_c   1.000
_cell.angle_alpha   90.00
_cell.angle_beta   90.00
_cell.angle_gamma   90.00
#
_symmetry.space_group_name_H-M   'P 1'
#
loop_
_entity.id
_entity.type
_entity.pdbx_description
1 polymer ?
#
loop_
_entity_poly.entity_id
_entity_poly.type
_entity_poly.pdbx_seq_one_letter_code
_entity_poly.pdbx_strand_id
1 'polypeptide(L)' 'MVSFTDEQVRALYGAVRCESEPMINTLQRDAVHLLETMARKGNADARCALENRARTPNIHPLLREMIVETLRIPEPVSG' A
#
# COMPACT_ATOMS: atom_id res chain seq x y z
N MET A 1 12.45 -11.24 -12.22
CA MET A 1 11.21 -11.37 -11.44
C MET A 1 11.61 -11.31 -9.98
N VAL A 2 11.34 -10.19 -9.28
CA VAL A 2 11.73 -10.06 -7.88
C VAL A 2 10.50 -10.43 -7.05
N SER A 3 10.49 -11.63 -6.49
CA SER A 3 9.52 -12.06 -5.50
C SER A 3 9.98 -11.55 -4.14
N PHE A 4 9.14 -10.76 -3.47
CA PHE A 4 9.43 -10.35 -2.10
C PHE A 4 9.02 -11.48 -1.15
N THR A 5 9.86 -11.77 -0.16
CA THR A 5 9.56 -12.75 0.89
C THR A 5 8.60 -12.15 1.92
N ASP A 6 7.86 -12.98 2.65
CA ASP A 6 6.92 -12.53 3.70
C ASP A 6 7.59 -11.64 4.75
N GLU A 7 8.88 -11.88 5.01
CA GLU A 7 9.70 -11.08 5.92
C GLU A 7 9.97 -9.67 5.39
N GLN A 8 10.18 -9.53 4.08
CA GLN A 8 10.34 -8.23 3.42
C GLN A 8 9.03 -7.44 3.40
N VAL A 9 7.90 -8.12 3.21
CA VAL A 9 6.56 -7.51 3.30
C VAL A 9 6.31 -7.00 4.74
N ARG A 10 6.72 -7.77 5.74
CA ARG A 10 6.60 -7.39 7.16
C ARG A 10 7.48 -6.20 7.52
N ALA A 11 8.69 -6.13 6.97
CA ALA A 11 9.60 -5.00 7.16
C ALA A 11 9.04 -3.71 6.53
N LEU A 12 8.47 -3.80 5.32
CA LEU A 12 7.78 -2.69 4.66
C LEU A 12 6.57 -2.23 5.48
N TYR A 13 5.78 -3.16 6.03
CA TYR A 13 4.65 -2.84 6.89
C TYR A 13 5.07 -2.08 8.16
N GLY A 14 6.20 -2.48 8.78
CA GLY A 14 6.79 -1.79 9.93
C GLY A 14 7.25 -0.37 9.60
N ALA A 15 7.89 -0.18 8.45
CA ALA A 15 8.34 1.14 7.98
C ALA A 15 7.19 2.13 7.75
N VAL A 16 6.00 1.64 7.35
CA VAL A 16 4.80 2.47 7.19
C VAL A 16 4.19 2.87 8.55
N ARG A 17 4.59 2.23 9.65
CA ARG A 17 4.09 2.44 11.00
C ARG A 17 5.07 3.28 11.83
N CYS A 18 5.35 4.51 11.40
CA CYS A 18 6.13 5.46 12.22
C CYS A 18 5.17 6.53 12.77
N GLU A 19 4.73 6.34 14.02
CA GLU A 19 3.74 7.18 14.72
C GLU A 19 4.26 8.61 15.05
N SER A 20 5.50 8.94 14.67
CA SER A 20 6.21 10.17 15.03
C SER A 20 6.64 11.05 13.85
N GLU A 21 6.33 10.71 12.60
CA GLU A 21 6.76 11.53 11.45
C GLU A 21 5.70 12.55 11.00
N PRO A 22 6.01 13.87 11.01
CA PRO A 22 5.08 14.93 10.60
C PRO A 22 4.86 15.00 9.09
N MET A 23 5.61 14.23 8.30
CA MET A 23 5.53 14.18 6.85
C MET A 23 5.63 12.73 6.40
N ILE A 24 4.93 12.39 5.32
CA ILE A 24 5.09 11.09 4.67
C ILE A 24 6.51 11.01 4.10
N ASN A 25 7.32 10.07 4.61
CA ASN A 25 8.64 9.82 4.05
C ASN A 25 8.56 9.07 2.71
N THR A 26 9.66 9.12 1.96
CA THR A 26 9.76 8.50 0.62
C THR A 26 9.45 7.00 0.69
N LEU A 27 9.91 6.32 1.74
CA LEU A 27 9.70 4.89 1.95
C LEU A 27 8.21 4.52 2.08
N GLN A 28 7.42 5.36 2.76
CA GLN A 28 5.98 5.19 2.87
C GLN A 28 5.25 5.35 1.54
N ARG A 29 5.66 6.32 0.71
CA ARG A 29 5.09 6.49 -0.65
C ARG A 29 5.48 5.34 -1.55
N ASP A 30 6.74 4.95 -1.54
CA ASP A 30 7.26 3.85 -2.35
C ASP A 30 6.56 2.53 -2.00
N ALA A 31 6.33 2.27 -0.70
CA ALA A 31 5.58 1.10 -0.25
C ALA A 31 4.13 1.09 -0.77
N VAL A 32 3.43 2.23 -0.73
CA VAL A 32 2.06 2.33 -1.29
C VAL A 32 2.07 2.13 -2.80
N HIS A 33 2.99 2.75 -3.53
CA HIS A 33 3.11 2.57 -4.99
C HIS A 33 3.43 1.14 -5.40
N LEU A 34 4.25 0.43 -4.61
CA LEU A 34 4.58 -0.96 -4.90
C LEU A 34 3.37 -1.86 -4.67
N LEU A 35 2.65 -1.67 -3.57
CA LEU A 35 1.39 -2.37 -3.28
C LEU A 35 0.33 -2.07 -4.34
N GLU A 36 0.19 -0.82 -4.75
CA GLU A 36 -0.68 -0.39 -5.84
C GLU A 36 -0.34 -1.12 -7.16
N THR A 37 0.94 -1.15 -7.53
CA THR A 37 1.40 -1.81 -8.75
C THR A 37 1.09 -3.31 -8.72
N MET A 38 1.26 -3.96 -7.56
CA MET A 38 0.94 -5.37 -7.39
C MET A 38 -0.57 -5.62 -7.43
N ALA A 39 -1.37 -4.79 -6.75
CA ALA A 39 -2.82 -4.90 -6.75
C ALA A 39 -3.39 -4.73 -8.17
N ARG A 40 -2.91 -3.74 -8.93
CA ARG A 40 -3.29 -3.53 -10.35
C ARG A 40 -2.94 -4.71 -11.26
N LYS A 41 -1.94 -5.53 -10.89
CA LYS A 41 -1.57 -6.75 -11.59
C LYS A 41 -2.38 -7.98 -11.15
N GLY A 42 -3.41 -7.79 -10.33
CA GLY A 42 -4.29 -8.86 -9.84
C GLY A 42 -3.79 -9.54 -8.56
N ASN A 43 -2.83 -8.96 -7.85
CA ASN A 43 -2.38 -9.51 -6.56
C ASN A 43 -3.41 -9.16 -5.46
N ALA A 44 -4.21 -10.17 -5.08
CA ALA A 44 -5.26 -10.04 -4.07
C ALA A 44 -4.71 -9.69 -2.68
N ASP A 45 -3.51 -10.18 -2.32
CA ASP A 45 -2.89 -9.90 -1.02
C ASP A 45 -2.46 -8.44 -0.92
N ALA A 46 -1.91 -7.88 -2.00
CA ALA A 46 -1.56 -6.46 -2.09
C ALA A 46 -2.80 -5.57 -1.98
N ARG A 47 -3.90 -5.98 -2.63
CA ARG A 47 -5.20 -5.30 -2.52
C ARG A 47 -5.74 -5.36 -1.09
N CYS A 48 -5.73 -6.53 -0.45
CA CYS A 48 -6.14 -6.71 0.94
C CYS A 48 -5.27 -5.88 1.91
N ALA A 49 -3.96 -5.82 1.69
CA ALA A 49 -3.05 -4.99 2.47
C ALA A 49 -3.38 -3.50 2.36
N LEU A 50 -3.69 -3.00 1.15
CA LEU A 50 -4.15 -1.63 0.93
C LEU A 50 -5.48 -1.35 1.65
N GLU A 51 -6.47 -2.24 1.53
CA GLU A 51 -7.77 -2.11 2.21
C GLU A 51 -7.64 -2.07 3.74
N ASN A 52 -6.82 -2.95 4.31
CA ASN A 52 -6.54 -2.98 5.75
C ASN A 52 -5.82 -1.71 6.19
N ARG A 53 -4.89 -1.20 5.37
CA ARG A 53 -4.14 0.02 5.69
C ARG A 53 -5.03 1.26 5.66
N ALA A 54 -5.96 1.37 4.70
CA ALA A 54 -6.94 2.46 4.63
C ALA A 54 -7.88 2.52 5.84
N ARG A 55 -8.10 1.37 6.50
CA ARG A 55 -8.93 1.23 7.70
C ARG A 55 -8.15 1.38 9.01
N THR A 56 -6.82 1.43 8.95
CA THR A 56 -6.00 1.51 10.17
C THR A 56 -6.14 2.90 10.80
N PRO A 57 -6.48 3.00 12.10
CA PRO A 57 -6.45 4.28 12.80
C PRO A 57 -5.03 4.86 12.80
N ASN A 58 -4.90 6.18 12.67
CA ASN A 58 -3.62 6.91 12.63
C ASN A 58 -2.80 6.77 11.33
N ILE A 59 -3.41 6.39 10.21
CA ILE A 59 -2.78 6.57 8.90
C ILE A 59 -2.71 8.07 8.55
N HIS A 60 -1.60 8.50 7.95
CA HIS A 60 -1.48 9.86 7.44
C HIS A 60 -2.57 10.15 6.38
N PRO A 61 -3.30 11.29 6.45
CA PRO A 61 -4.41 11.59 5.54
C PRO A 61 -4.07 11.46 4.06
N LEU A 62 -2.94 12.02 3.62
CA LEU A 62 -2.47 11.90 2.23
C LEU A 62 -2.18 10.43 1.81
N LEU A 63 -1.63 9.58 2.69
CA LEU A 63 -1.46 8.15 2.37
C LEU A 63 -2.81 7.46 2.23
N ARG A 64 -3.76 7.82 3.08
CA ARG A 64 -5.13 7.28 3.01
C ARG A 64 -5.80 7.66 1.70
N GLU A 65 -5.67 8.91 1.24
CA GLU A 65 -6.20 9.35 -0.04
C GLU A 65 -5.59 8.58 -1.21
N MET A 66 -4.26 8.45 -1.26
CA MET A 66 -3.58 7.66 -2.31
C MET A 66 -4.08 6.20 -2.38
N ILE A 67 -4.28 5.58 -1.22
CA ILE A 67 -4.78 4.21 -1.14
C ILE A 67 -6.25 4.14 -1.60
N VAL A 68 -7.10 5.07 -1.16
CA VAL A 68 -8.52 5.09 -1.54
C VAL A 68 -8.69 5.34 -3.04
N GLU A 69 -7.89 6.23 -3.63
CA GLU A 69 -7.87 6.44 -5.09
C GLU A 69 -7.50 5.15 -5.82
N THR A 70 -6.47 4.44 -5.35
CA THR A 70 -6.04 3.16 -5.91
C THR A 70 -7.16 2.11 -5.89
N LEU A 71 -7.89 2.00 -4.78
CA LEU A 71 -8.97 1.01 -4.62
C LEU A 71 -10.24 1.34 -5.41
N ARG A 72 -10.40 2.60 -5.85
CA ARG A 72 -11.54 3.05 -6.66
C ARG A 72 -11.36 2.80 -8.15
N ILE A 73 -10.14 2.57 -8.62
CA ILE A 73 -9.89 2.27 -10.03
C ILE A 73 -10.38 0.84 -10.28
N PRO A 74 -11.42 0.64 -11.12
CA PRO A 74 -11.86 -0.69 -11.48
C PRO A 74 -10.71 -1.42 -12.17
N GLU A 75 -10.56 -2.71 -11.88
CA GLU A 75 -9.60 -3.56 -12.60
C GLU A 75 -9.83 -3.39 -14.11
N PRO A 76 -8.77 -3.24 -14.93
CA PRO A 76 -8.94 -3.20 -16.36
C PRO A 76 -9.65 -4.49 -16.77
N VAL A 77 -10.86 -4.35 -17.29
CA VAL A 77 -11.65 -5.46 -17.82
C VAL A 77 -10.78 -6.09 -18.90
N SER A 78 -10.27 -7.29 -18.63
CA SER A 78 -9.55 -8.06 -19.63
C SER A 78 -10.58 -8.46 -20.69
N GLY A 79 -10.54 -7.75 -21.81
CA GLY A 79 -11.23 -8.13 -23.04
C GLY A 79 -10.48 -9.20 -23.80
#